data_AF-A0A1Z3ND15-F1
#
_entry.id   AF-A0A1Z3ND15-F1
#
_cell.length_a   1.000
_cell.length_b   1.000
_cell.length_c   1.000
_cell.angle_alpha   90.00
_cell.angle_beta   90.00
_cell.angle_gamma   90.00
#
_symmetry.space_group_name_H-M   'P 1'
#
loop_
_entity.id
_entity.type
_entity.pdbx_description
1 polymer ?
#
loop_
_entity_poly.entity_id
_entity_poly.type
_entity_poly.pdbx_seq_one_letter_code
_entity_poly.pdbx_strand_id
1 'polypeptide(L)'
;MLTACAGGGGSDSKDSAKAQSVDANGYCTQEYLTLYNDVALEFAHLQSMLGGIPNEQLILNQMKETNASCKRLFPKYADVTCKTELQNQVQEIGSGIYKEGCQMLKEGMAKHGL
;
A
#
# COMPACT_ATOMS: atom_id res chain seq x y z
N MET A 1 -39.81 -5.68 1.05
CA MET A 1 -38.99 -5.02 0.00
C MET A 1 -39.14 -3.52 0.19
N LEU A 2 -38.04 -2.78 -0.05
CA LEU A 2 -37.84 -1.32 0.11
C LEU A 2 -37.26 -0.92 1.48
N THR A 3 -35.93 -0.87 1.54
CA THR A 3 -35.22 0.05 2.43
C THR A 3 -34.42 1.01 1.56
N ALA A 4 -34.65 2.30 1.78
CA ALA A 4 -34.26 3.40 0.93
C ALA A 4 -32.74 3.64 0.89
N CYS A 5 -32.23 3.96 -0.31
CA CYS A 5 -31.03 4.78 -0.48
C CYS A 5 -31.39 6.22 -0.07
N ALA A 6 -30.71 6.77 0.94
CA ALA A 6 -30.81 8.19 1.27
C ALA A 6 -29.43 8.72 1.71
N GLY A 7 -28.93 9.71 0.96
CA GLY A 7 -27.92 10.70 1.37
C GLY A 7 -26.51 10.15 1.57
N GLY A 8 -25.49 10.49 0.79
CA GLY A 8 -25.13 11.85 0.42
C GLY A 8 -24.21 12.43 1.50
N GLY A 9 -22.90 12.48 1.23
CA GLY A 9 -21.94 13.12 2.12
C GLY A 9 -20.53 12.61 1.93
N GLY A 10 -19.70 13.35 1.19
CA GLY A 10 -18.29 13.04 1.07
C GLY A 10 -17.60 13.19 2.43
N SER A 11 -16.93 12.12 2.89
CA SER A 11 -15.72 12.08 3.74
C SER A 11 -15.50 10.71 4.42
N ASP A 12 -16.45 9.77 4.35
CA ASP A 12 -16.42 8.48 5.08
C ASP A 12 -15.53 7.37 4.50
N SER A 13 -14.84 7.61 3.38
CA SER A 13 -14.04 6.57 2.72
C SER A 13 -12.77 6.19 3.50
N LYS A 14 -12.32 7.04 4.44
CA LYS A 14 -11.11 6.78 5.24
C LYS A 14 -11.41 5.99 6.51
N ASP A 15 -12.50 6.30 7.21
CA ASP A 15 -12.91 5.56 8.41
C ASP A 15 -13.40 4.15 8.08
N SER A 16 -14.06 3.97 6.93
CA SER A 16 -14.47 2.65 6.44
C SER A 16 -13.30 1.77 6.01
N ALA A 17 -12.28 2.34 5.34
CA ALA A 17 -11.11 1.58 4.92
C ALA A 17 -10.29 1.07 6.12
N LYS A 18 -10.08 1.90 7.16
CA LYS A 18 -9.41 1.48 8.41
C LYS A 18 -10.18 0.38 9.14
N ALA A 19 -11.51 0.51 9.24
CA ALA A 19 -12.37 -0.52 9.82
C ALA A 19 -12.39 -1.84 9.03
N GLN A 20 -12.17 -1.79 7.72
CA GLN A 20 -12.07 -2.96 6.84
C GLN A 20 -10.68 -3.58 6.80
N SER A 21 -9.68 -2.95 7.43
CA SER A 21 -8.29 -3.42 7.38
C SER A 21 -7.92 -4.35 8.52
N VAL A 22 -8.67 -4.29 9.61
CA VAL A 22 -8.37 -5.00 10.85
C VAL A 22 -9.64 -5.71 11.33
N ASP A 23 -9.52 -6.99 11.65
CA ASP A 23 -10.61 -7.77 12.21
C ASP A 23 -10.81 -7.50 13.72
N ALA A 24 -11.81 -8.15 14.32
CA ALA A 24 -12.12 -8.00 15.74
C ALA A 24 -11.00 -8.45 16.70
N ASN A 25 -10.05 -9.25 16.21
CA ASN A 25 -8.93 -9.80 16.98
C ASN A 25 -7.64 -8.98 16.79
N GLY A 26 -7.69 -7.91 15.99
CA GLY A 26 -6.52 -7.09 15.66
C GLY A 26 -5.66 -7.65 14.52
N TYR A 27 -6.14 -8.66 13.80
CA TYR A 27 -5.46 -9.21 12.62
C TYR A 27 -5.82 -8.44 11.36
N CYS A 28 -4.87 -8.38 10.44
CA CYS A 28 -5.10 -7.81 9.13
C CYS A 28 -6.16 -8.62 8.39
N THR A 29 -7.11 -7.95 7.76
CA THR A 29 -8.06 -8.63 6.86
C THR A 29 -7.34 -9.15 5.62
N GLN A 30 -7.91 -10.17 4.98
CA GLN A 30 -7.36 -10.72 3.74
C GLN A 30 -7.23 -9.67 2.63
N GLU A 31 -8.18 -8.73 2.56
CA GLU A 31 -8.16 -7.63 1.60
C GLU A 31 -6.96 -6.71 1.86
N TYR A 32 -6.75 -6.28 3.12
CA TYR A 32 -5.60 -5.47 3.48
C TYR A 32 -4.28 -6.19 3.21
N LEU A 33 -4.18 -7.49 3.54
CA LEU A 33 -2.99 -8.30 3.26
C LEU A 33 -2.69 -8.44 1.77
N THR A 34 -3.71 -8.57 0.94
CA THR A 34 -3.54 -8.63 -0.52
C THR A 34 -2.95 -7.34 -1.04
N LEU A 35 -3.51 -6.20 -0.63
CA LEU A 35 -3.03 -4.87 -1.03
C LEU A 35 -1.63 -4.56 -0.46
N TYR A 36 -1.36 -5.01 0.76
CA TYR A 36 -0.04 -4.97 1.41
C TYR A 36 1.01 -5.71 0.56
N ASN A 37 0.69 -6.94 0.16
CA ASN A 37 1.58 -7.79 -0.63
C ASN A 37 1.81 -7.26 -2.04
N ASP A 38 0.78 -6.71 -2.70
CA ASP A 38 0.92 -6.09 -4.02
C ASP A 38 1.95 -4.95 -3.99
N VAL A 39 1.84 -4.05 -3.01
CA VAL A 39 2.79 -2.96 -2.84
C VAL A 39 4.19 -3.49 -2.51
N ALA A 40 4.30 -4.48 -1.62
CA ALA A 40 5.58 -5.06 -1.25
C ALA A 40 6.29 -5.71 -2.46
N LEU A 41 5.53 -6.39 -3.32
CA LEU A 41 6.04 -7.02 -4.53
C LEU A 41 6.59 -5.99 -5.51
N GLU A 42 5.88 -4.88 -5.70
CA GLU A 42 6.31 -3.74 -6.52
C GLU A 42 7.65 -3.16 -6.04
N PHE A 43 7.80 -2.97 -4.72
CA PHE A 43 9.07 -2.52 -4.14
C PHE A 43 10.21 -3.54 -4.33
N ALA A 44 9.92 -4.83 -4.12
CA ALA A 44 10.90 -5.89 -4.31
C ALA A 44 11.36 -5.98 -5.78
N HIS A 45 10.44 -5.85 -6.73
CA HIS A 45 10.73 -5.81 -8.15
C HIS A 45 11.66 -4.63 -8.48
N LEU A 46 11.32 -3.43 -8.00
CA LEU A 46 12.13 -2.25 -8.20
C LEU A 46 13.56 -2.43 -7.63
N GLN A 47 13.70 -2.95 -6.41
CA GLN A 47 15.01 -3.22 -5.81
C GLN A 47 15.82 -4.22 -6.63
N SER A 48 15.19 -5.28 -7.13
CA SER A 48 15.86 -6.27 -7.98
C SER A 48 16.39 -5.66 -9.28
N MET A 49 15.65 -4.73 -9.89
CA MET A 49 16.12 -4.06 -11.11
C MET A 49 17.25 -3.08 -10.83
N LEU A 50 17.16 -2.32 -9.74
CA LEU A 50 18.22 -1.42 -9.29
C LEU A 50 19.53 -2.18 -8.97
N GLY A 51 19.43 -3.43 -8.50
CA GLY A 51 20.58 -4.27 -8.17
C GLY A 51 21.14 -5.12 -9.31
N GLY A 52 20.49 -5.20 -10.48
CA GLY A 52 20.81 -6.22 -11.48
C GLY A 52 20.65 -5.87 -12.96
N ILE A 53 19.90 -4.82 -13.34
CA ILE A 53 19.62 -4.54 -14.76
C ILE A 53 19.99 -3.08 -15.12
N PRO A 54 20.89 -2.82 -16.08
CA PRO A 54 21.29 -1.48 -16.50
C PRO A 54 20.27 -0.83 -17.46
N ASN A 55 18.97 -1.13 -17.32
CA ASN A 55 17.93 -0.57 -18.18
C ASN A 55 17.17 0.53 -17.43
N GLU A 56 17.67 1.76 -17.58
CA GLU A 56 17.11 2.96 -16.97
C GLU A 56 15.63 3.14 -17.31
N GLN A 57 15.21 2.91 -18.56
CA GLN A 57 13.82 3.08 -18.96
C GLN A 57 12.87 2.11 -18.26
N LEU A 58 13.30 0.86 -18.09
CA LEU A 58 12.53 -0.16 -17.37
C LEU A 58 12.42 0.18 -15.88
N ILE A 59 13.53 0.61 -15.27
CA ILE A 59 13.55 1.09 -13.88
C ILE A 59 12.60 2.26 -13.70
N LEU A 60 12.65 3.28 -14.57
CA LEU A 60 11.79 4.45 -14.51
C LEU A 60 10.30 4.09 -14.69
N ASN A 61 9.98 3.11 -15.54
CA ASN A 61 8.61 2.64 -15.71
C ASN A 61 8.09 1.96 -14.44
N GLN A 62 8.89 1.08 -13.82
CA GLN A 62 8.49 0.45 -12.55
C GLN A 62 8.37 1.48 -11.43
N MET A 63 9.28 2.46 -11.36
CA MET A 63 9.18 3.54 -10.36
C MET A 63 7.84 4.28 -10.48
N LYS A 64 7.34 4.50 -11.71
CA LYS A 64 6.02 5.11 -11.93
C LYS A 64 4.89 4.20 -11.47
N GLU A 65 4.95 2.90 -11.77
CA GLU A 65 3.94 1.91 -11.36
C GLU A 65 3.88 1.78 -9.83
N THR A 66 5.03 1.62 -9.17
CA THR A 66 5.13 1.56 -7.71
C THR A 66 4.61 2.86 -7.08
N ASN A 67 4.91 4.04 -7.65
CA ASN A 67 4.39 5.33 -7.17
C ASN A 67 2.88 5.47 -7.35
N ALA A 68 2.32 4.96 -8.45
CA ALA A 68 0.88 4.95 -8.67
C ALA A 68 0.16 4.05 -7.64
N SER A 69 0.69 2.85 -7.38
CA SER A 69 0.22 1.94 -6.33
C SER A 69 0.27 2.63 -4.95
N CYS A 70 1.37 3.32 -4.66
CA CYS A 70 1.52 4.12 -3.45
C CYS A 70 0.39 5.16 -3.28
N LYS A 71 0.15 5.98 -4.30
CA LYS A 71 -0.87 7.04 -4.28
C LYS A 71 -2.30 6.50 -4.18
N ARG A 72 -2.56 5.33 -4.74
CA ARG A 72 -3.89 4.71 -4.76
C ARG A 72 -4.25 4.05 -3.42
N LEU A 73 -3.29 3.36 -2.82
CA LEU A 73 -3.53 2.46 -1.68
C LEU A 73 -3.23 3.12 -0.34
N PHE A 74 -2.08 3.79 -0.17
CA PHE A 74 -1.70 4.34 1.15
C PHE A 74 -2.65 5.37 1.74
N PRO A 75 -3.18 6.35 0.99
CA PRO A 75 -4.06 7.35 1.58
C PRO A 75 -5.35 6.76 2.17
N LYS A 76 -5.76 5.57 1.72
CA LYS A 76 -6.93 4.84 2.23
C LYS A 76 -6.63 4.07 3.51
N TYR A 77 -5.39 3.60 3.67
CA TYR A 77 -4.97 2.76 4.78
C TYR A 77 -3.90 3.40 5.67
N ALA A 78 -3.80 4.73 5.65
CA ALA A 78 -2.85 5.47 6.46
C ALA A 78 -3.09 5.19 7.95
N ASP A 79 -1.99 4.99 8.68
CA ASP A 79 -1.99 4.73 10.12
C ASP A 79 -2.75 3.45 10.53
N VAL A 80 -2.93 2.51 9.59
CA VAL A 80 -3.31 1.13 9.89
C VAL A 80 -2.08 0.37 10.37
N THR A 81 -2.24 -0.33 11.48
CA THR A 81 -1.29 -1.31 12.03
C THR A 81 -2.09 -2.52 12.47
N CYS A 82 -1.68 -3.72 12.05
CA CYS A 82 -2.39 -4.95 12.36
C CYS A 82 -1.44 -6.15 12.41
N LYS A 83 -1.92 -7.24 13.01
CA LYS A 83 -1.18 -8.49 13.14
C LYS A 83 -1.37 -9.37 11.91
N THR A 84 -0.31 -10.02 11.46
CA THR A 84 -0.36 -11.08 10.45
C THR A 84 0.40 -12.29 10.95
N GLU A 85 -0.05 -13.49 10.58
CA GLU A 85 0.67 -14.72 10.90
C GLU A 85 1.44 -15.18 9.67
N LEU A 86 2.77 -15.17 9.76
CA LEU A 86 3.66 -15.65 8.70
C LEU A 86 4.54 -16.75 9.28
N GLN A 87 4.47 -17.96 8.69
CA GLN A 87 5.30 -19.10 9.11
C GLN A 87 5.23 -19.39 10.63
N ASN A 88 4.03 -19.39 11.21
CA ASN A 88 3.76 -19.58 12.65
C ASN A 88 4.35 -18.48 13.56
N GLN A 89 4.67 -17.31 13.02
CA GLN A 89 5.06 -16.13 13.79
C GLN A 89 4.05 -15.00 13.56
N VAL A 90 3.55 -14.44 14.65
CA VAL A 90 2.72 -13.22 14.59
C VAL A 90 3.65 -12.03 14.45
N GLN A 91 3.53 -11.34 13.31
CA GLN A 91 4.25 -10.11 13.01
C GLN A 91 3.27 -8.95 12.99
N GLU A 92 3.73 -7.79 13.44
CA GLU A 92 2.99 -6.55 13.29
C GLU A 92 3.41 -5.89 11.98
N ILE A 93 2.44 -5.60 11.12
CA ILE A 93 2.65 -4.89 9.89
C ILE A 93 1.85 -3.59 9.90
N GLY A 94 2.50 -2.52 9.47
CA GLY A 94 1.96 -1.18 9.50
C GLY A 94 2.10 -0.48 8.16
N SER A 95 1.11 0.33 7.83
CA SER A 95 1.15 1.22 6.66
C SER A 95 2.32 2.22 6.70
N GLY A 96 2.93 2.45 7.87
CA GLY A 96 4.07 3.34 8.06
C GLY A 96 5.32 2.95 7.27
N ILE A 97 5.65 1.65 7.22
CA ILE A 97 6.87 1.16 6.53
C ILE A 97 6.85 1.48 5.03
N TYR A 98 5.67 1.51 4.44
CA TYR A 98 5.51 1.86 3.04
C TYR A 98 5.35 3.34 2.81
N LYS A 99 4.83 4.10 3.78
CA LYS A 99 4.86 5.57 3.68
C LYS A 99 6.30 6.04 3.47
N GLU A 100 7.23 5.45 4.21
CA GLU A 100 8.67 5.67 4.05
C GLU A 100 9.16 5.22 2.66
N GLY A 101 8.84 3.98 2.24
CA GLY A 101 9.21 3.48 0.91
C GLY A 101 8.66 4.33 -0.26
N CYS A 102 7.42 4.77 -0.16
CA CYS A 102 6.77 5.64 -1.14
C CYS A 102 7.38 7.05 -1.16
N GLN A 103 7.84 7.55 -0.02
CA GLN A 103 8.56 8.82 0.06
C GLN A 103 9.94 8.71 -0.60
N MET A 104 10.70 7.67 -0.29
CA MET A 104 12.00 7.41 -0.92
C MET A 104 11.86 7.28 -2.45
N LEU A 105 10.80 6.61 -2.90
CA LEU A 105 10.51 6.47 -4.33
C LEU A 105 10.22 7.83 -4.97
N LYS A 106 9.40 8.67 -4.33
CA LYS A 106 9.09 10.01 -4.82
C LYS A 106 10.35 10.88 -4.91
N GLU A 107 11.23 10.81 -3.93
CA GLU A 107 12.52 11.51 -3.93
C GLU A 107 13.45 10.97 -5.02
N GLY A 108 13.46 9.66 -5.24
CA GLY A 108 14.18 9.03 -6.35
C GLY A 108 13.68 9.52 -7.71
N MET A 109 12.35 9.49 -7.94
CA MET A 109 11.77 9.97 -9.20
C MET A 109 12.11 11.45 -9.48
N ALA A 110 12.02 12.29 -8.45
CA ALA A 110 12.34 13.72 -8.58
C ALA A 110 13.79 13.97 -9.00
N LYS A 111 14.75 13.15 -8.52
CA LYS A 111 16.17 13.23 -8.94
C LYS A 111 16.37 12.91 -10.42
N HIS A 112 15.49 12.13 -11.01
CA HIS A 112 15.52 11.75 -12.44
C HIS A 112 14.58 12.62 -13.31
N GLY A 113 14.04 13.73 -12.77
CA GLY A 113 13.20 14.66 -13.53
C GLY A 113 11.79 14.14 -13.86
N LEU A 114 11.28 13.20 -13.05
CA LEU A 114 9.94 12.60 -13.18
C LEU A 114 8.94 13.11 -12.14
#